data_AF-A0A167VGS2-F1
#
_entry.id   AF-A0A167VGS2-F1
#
_cell.length_a   1.000
_cell.length_b   1.000
_cell.length_c   1.000
_cell.angle_alpha   90.00
_cell.angle_beta   90.00
_cell.angle_gamma   90.00
#
_symmetry.space_group_name_H-M   'P 1'
#
loop_
_entity.id
_entity.type
_entity.pdbx_description
1 polymer ?
#
loop_
_entity_poly.entity_id
_entity_poly.type
_entity_poly.pdbx_seq_one_letter_code
_entity_poly.pdbx_strand_id
1 'polypeptide(L)'
;MLETVRHLSRHTGAPSAPKRRTQRFCVCIPWRRRSRNWIRRQSLDADEDELNNNLLEFLAENQISRLSMEVDATFKEQRLRKRANKDISLHSHAVQYFHENKGDFQALAELLEMAAKEKLDDDSLVEFRTQVNKLYSDLIKGFAGTIVTTPVAASTHHFRTLFAPDVVITDEAEPLRELSSLVFQIFLRPESVAFCW
;
A
#
# COMPACT_ATOMS: atom_id res chain seq x y z
N MET A 1 73.49 -15.51 -10.29
CA MET A 1 72.83 -14.52 -11.16
C MET A 1 72.30 -15.28 -12.37
N LEU A 2 70.99 -15.39 -12.51
CA LEU A 2 70.33 -16.01 -13.67
C LEU A 2 69.15 -15.12 -14.04
N GLU A 3 69.15 -14.59 -15.26
CA GLU A 3 68.20 -13.56 -15.69
C GLU A 3 66.97 -14.16 -16.39
N THR A 4 65.81 -13.88 -15.78
CA THR A 4 64.60 -13.35 -16.42
C THR A 4 64.17 -13.88 -17.80
N VAL A 5 63.34 -14.93 -17.79
CA VAL A 5 62.41 -15.23 -18.90
C VAL A 5 61.13 -14.39 -18.72
N ARG A 6 60.79 -13.57 -19.73
CA ARG A 6 59.50 -12.84 -19.77
C ARG A 6 58.40 -13.75 -20.32
N HIS A 7 57.45 -14.15 -19.49
CA HIS A 7 56.18 -14.72 -19.96
C HIS A 7 55.04 -13.70 -19.89
N LEU A 8 54.55 -13.29 -21.06
CA LEU A 8 53.30 -12.54 -21.20
C LEU A 8 52.12 -13.51 -21.05
N SER A 9 51.44 -13.47 -19.90
CA SER A 9 50.15 -14.14 -19.73
C SER A 9 49.01 -13.19 -20.06
N ARG A 10 48.16 -13.54 -21.03
CA ARG A 10 46.99 -12.75 -21.42
C ARG A 10 45.82 -13.10 -20.50
N HIS A 11 45.37 -12.15 -19.68
CA HIS A 11 44.12 -12.29 -18.95
C HIS A 11 42.91 -12.20 -19.91
N THR A 12 42.32 -13.34 -20.23
CA THR A 12 40.97 -13.40 -20.82
C THR A 12 39.93 -13.19 -19.72
N GLY A 13 39.55 -11.94 -19.47
CA GLY A 13 38.43 -11.61 -18.60
C GLY A 13 37.11 -11.96 -19.28
N ALA A 14 36.39 -12.96 -18.78
CA ALA A 14 35.04 -13.25 -19.23
C ALA A 14 34.06 -12.15 -18.77
N PRO A 15 33.12 -11.69 -19.63
CA PRO A 15 32.13 -10.69 -19.23
C PRO A 15 31.18 -11.28 -18.18
N SER A 16 31.10 -10.63 -17.01
CA SER A 16 30.16 -11.00 -15.97
C SER A 16 28.72 -10.70 -16.41
N ALA A 17 27.83 -11.68 -16.25
CA ALA A 17 26.42 -11.52 -16.60
C ALA A 17 25.78 -10.38 -15.78
N PRO A 18 24.88 -9.57 -16.38
CA PRO A 18 24.22 -8.49 -15.67
C PRO A 18 23.39 -9.05 -14.52
N LYS A 19 23.72 -8.66 -13.28
CA LYS A 19 22.90 -8.95 -12.10
C LYS A 19 21.51 -8.37 -12.36
N ARG A 20 20.47 -9.23 -12.39
CA ARG A 20 19.08 -8.78 -12.47
C ARG A 20 18.79 -7.89 -11.26
N ARG A 21 18.69 -6.59 -11.49
CA ARG A 21 18.34 -5.60 -10.48
C ARG A 21 16.88 -5.86 -10.08
N THR A 22 16.67 -6.37 -8.87
CA THR A 22 15.35 -6.65 -8.32
C THR A 22 14.61 -5.32 -8.10
N GLN A 23 13.69 -5.00 -9.00
CA GLN A 23 13.00 -3.71 -9.00
C GLN A 23 12.05 -3.56 -7.82
N ARG A 24 12.06 -2.37 -7.20
CA ARG A 24 11.18 -1.98 -6.11
C ARG A 24 10.13 -0.99 -6.59
N PHE A 25 8.86 -1.32 -6.37
CA PHE A 25 7.71 -0.52 -6.79
C PHE A 25 6.92 0.00 -5.58
N CYS A 26 6.32 1.17 -5.73
CA CYS A 26 5.38 1.74 -4.75
C CYS A 26 4.06 2.12 -5.45
N VAL A 27 2.90 1.76 -4.88
CA VAL A 27 1.56 2.12 -5.41
C VAL A 27 0.76 2.88 -4.36
N CYS A 28 0.16 4.01 -4.72
CA CYS A 28 -0.57 4.88 -3.78
C CYS A 28 -2.05 5.06 -4.18
N ILE A 29 -2.98 4.92 -3.21
CA ILE A 29 -4.45 5.05 -3.41
C ILE A 29 -5.08 6.12 -2.48
N PRO A 30 -5.92 7.04 -2.98
CA PRO A 30 -6.70 8.03 -2.18
C PRO A 30 -7.94 7.49 -1.44
N TRP A 31 -8.66 8.37 -0.72
CA TRP A 31 -9.90 8.05 0.02
C TRP A 31 -10.98 9.13 -0.21
N ARG A 32 -12.19 8.75 -0.67
CA ARG A 32 -13.30 9.70 -0.94
C ARG A 32 -14.22 9.92 0.29
N ARG A 33 -14.67 11.16 0.48
CA ARG A 33 -15.76 11.56 1.40
C ARG A 33 -16.81 12.34 0.61
N ARG A 34 -18.09 11.96 0.67
CA ARG A 34 -19.18 12.53 -0.16
C ARG A 34 -20.11 13.42 0.69
N SER A 35 -20.41 14.63 0.23
CA SER A 35 -21.43 15.50 0.82
C SER A 35 -22.82 15.21 0.21
N ARG A 36 -23.88 15.66 0.89
CA ARG A 36 -25.27 15.67 0.39
C ARG A 36 -25.88 17.06 0.66
N ASN A 37 -26.53 17.63 -0.34
CA ASN A 37 -27.47 18.77 -0.26
C ASN A 37 -28.57 18.50 -1.32
N TRP A 38 -29.85 18.36 -0.92
CA TRP A 38 -30.90 19.40 -0.81
C TRP A 38 -31.58 19.74 -2.14
N ILE A 39 -32.93 19.68 -2.16
CA ILE A 39 -33.89 20.72 -2.60
C ILE A 39 -35.33 20.23 -2.29
N ARG A 40 -36.33 21.14 -2.31
CA ARG A 40 -37.65 21.03 -1.64
C ARG A 40 -38.73 21.71 -2.51
N ARG A 41 -39.93 21.09 -2.70
CA ARG A 41 -41.30 21.64 -2.98
C ARG A 41 -41.47 22.78 -4.05
N GLN A 42 -42.57 22.99 -4.79
CA GLN A 42 -43.90 22.38 -5.01
C GLN A 42 -44.33 22.80 -6.46
N SER A 43 -45.56 22.73 -7.01
CA SER A 43 -46.95 22.68 -6.52
C SER A 43 -47.87 21.80 -7.43
N LEU A 44 -49.20 22.05 -7.46
CA LEU A 44 -50.19 21.31 -8.24
C LEU A 44 -50.61 22.03 -9.53
N ASP A 45 -50.99 21.25 -10.55
CA ASP A 45 -52.30 21.33 -11.24
C ASP A 45 -52.51 20.05 -12.12
N ALA A 46 -53.76 19.58 -12.23
CA ALA A 46 -54.30 18.60 -13.21
C ALA A 46 -53.92 17.08 -13.12
N ASP A 47 -54.45 16.40 -12.09
CA ASP A 47 -54.87 14.99 -11.96
C ASP A 47 -54.30 13.88 -12.90
N GLU A 48 -54.41 13.98 -14.24
CA GLU A 48 -53.84 12.97 -15.17
C GLU A 48 -52.32 13.14 -15.34
N ASP A 49 -51.83 14.38 -15.41
CA ASP A 49 -50.40 14.66 -15.35
C ASP A 49 -49.86 14.36 -13.96
N GLU A 50 -50.65 14.54 -12.89
CA GLU A 50 -50.28 14.11 -11.54
C GLU A 50 -50.16 12.58 -11.45
N LEU A 51 -51.07 11.80 -12.04
CA LEU A 51 -50.96 10.34 -12.07
C LEU A 51 -49.73 9.87 -12.86
N ASN A 52 -49.46 10.47 -14.03
CA ASN A 52 -48.28 10.17 -14.83
C ASN A 52 -46.98 10.59 -14.12
N ASN A 53 -46.94 11.75 -13.47
CA ASN A 53 -45.79 12.21 -12.68
C ASN A 53 -45.56 11.33 -11.45
N ASN A 54 -46.60 10.94 -10.72
CA ASN A 54 -46.50 9.99 -9.60
C ASN A 54 -45.98 8.61 -10.06
N LEU A 55 -46.39 8.15 -11.25
CA LEU A 55 -45.89 6.91 -11.85
C LEU A 55 -44.42 7.05 -12.30
N LEU A 56 -44.03 8.19 -12.88
CA LEU A 56 -42.64 8.49 -13.23
C LEU A 56 -41.74 8.65 -11.99
N GLU A 57 -42.23 9.30 -10.92
CA GLU A 57 -41.55 9.44 -9.64
C GLU A 57 -41.37 8.07 -8.98
N PHE A 58 -42.42 7.24 -8.92
CA PHE A 58 -42.32 5.87 -8.42
C PHE A 58 -41.34 5.00 -9.22
N LEU A 59 -41.31 5.13 -10.55
CA LEU A 59 -40.34 4.44 -11.40
C LEU A 59 -38.91 4.95 -11.17
N ALA A 60 -38.73 6.26 -11.01
CA ALA A 60 -37.44 6.87 -10.69
C ALA A 60 -36.93 6.43 -9.31
N GLU A 61 -37.78 6.45 -8.28
CA GLU A 61 -37.46 5.93 -6.94
C GLU A 61 -37.12 4.44 -6.97
N ASN A 62 -37.84 3.63 -7.75
CA ASN A 62 -37.50 2.21 -7.94
C ASN A 62 -36.14 2.02 -8.61
N GLN A 63 -35.85 2.79 -9.68
CA GLN A 63 -34.55 2.71 -10.34
C GLN A 63 -33.42 3.19 -9.43
N ILE A 64 -33.59 4.30 -8.71
CA ILE A 64 -32.62 4.80 -7.73
C ILE A 64 -32.40 3.77 -6.62
N SER A 65 -33.45 3.14 -6.13
CA SER A 65 -33.36 2.09 -5.09
C SER A 65 -32.61 0.86 -5.61
N ARG A 66 -32.92 0.39 -6.82
CA ARG A 66 -32.19 -0.74 -7.46
C ARG A 66 -30.72 -0.41 -7.69
N LEU A 67 -30.41 0.78 -8.22
CA LEU A 67 -29.03 1.24 -8.41
C LEU A 67 -28.30 1.38 -7.06
N SER A 68 -28.96 1.86 -6.01
CA SER A 68 -28.36 1.92 -4.66
C SER A 68 -28.06 0.51 -4.12
N MET A 69 -28.97 -0.45 -4.31
CA MET A 69 -28.75 -1.84 -3.89
C MET A 69 -27.61 -2.51 -4.67
N GLU A 70 -27.48 -2.24 -5.97
CA GLU A 70 -26.40 -2.74 -6.82
C GLU A 70 -25.04 -2.12 -6.45
N VAL A 71 -25.02 -0.81 -6.17
CA VAL A 71 -23.85 -0.10 -5.64
C VAL A 71 -23.45 -0.63 -4.26
N ASP A 72 -24.39 -0.90 -3.36
CA ASP A 72 -24.09 -1.50 -2.06
C ASP A 72 -23.62 -2.96 -2.17
N ALA A 73 -24.19 -3.74 -3.09
CA ALA A 73 -23.75 -5.12 -3.37
C ALA A 73 -22.31 -5.15 -3.92
N THR A 74 -22.00 -4.32 -4.92
CA THR A 74 -20.63 -4.20 -5.47
C THR A 74 -19.64 -3.69 -4.44
N PHE A 75 -19.99 -2.70 -3.60
CA PHE A 75 -19.14 -2.28 -2.49
C PHE A 75 -18.94 -3.38 -1.43
N LYS A 76 -19.98 -4.17 -1.12
CA LYS A 76 -19.88 -5.31 -0.20
C LYS A 76 -18.94 -6.38 -0.76
N GLU A 77 -19.06 -6.69 -2.05
CA GLU A 77 -18.18 -7.64 -2.72
C GLU A 77 -16.72 -7.13 -2.78
N GLN A 78 -16.49 -5.85 -3.13
CA GLN A 78 -15.16 -5.23 -3.08
C GLN A 78 -14.56 -5.30 -1.67
N ARG A 79 -15.35 -5.07 -0.61
CA ARG A 79 -14.89 -5.22 0.79
C ARG A 79 -14.54 -6.67 1.14
N LEU A 80 -15.24 -7.66 0.59
CA LEU A 80 -14.93 -9.07 0.76
C LEU A 80 -13.65 -9.46 0.00
N ARG A 81 -13.50 -9.03 -1.27
CA ARG A 81 -12.26 -9.22 -2.05
C ARG A 81 -11.05 -8.59 -1.37
N LYS A 82 -11.17 -7.36 -0.83
CA LYS A 82 -10.13 -6.69 -0.03
C LYS A 82 -9.76 -7.46 1.26
N ARG A 83 -10.66 -8.29 1.81
CA ARG A 83 -10.41 -9.13 2.99
C ARG A 83 -9.83 -10.51 2.66
N ALA A 84 -9.89 -10.94 1.40
CA ALA A 84 -9.35 -12.24 0.95
C ALA A 84 -7.81 -12.23 0.86
N ASN A 85 -7.21 -11.10 0.45
CA ASN A 85 -5.76 -10.96 0.24
C ASN A 85 -4.94 -10.81 1.54
N LYS A 86 -5.27 -11.55 2.61
CA LYS A 86 -4.51 -11.50 3.88
C LYS A 86 -3.08 -12.00 3.74
N ASP A 87 -2.85 -12.98 2.88
CA ASP A 87 -1.54 -13.62 2.71
C ASP A 87 -0.52 -12.67 2.05
N ILE A 88 -1.01 -11.65 1.32
CA ILE A 88 -0.23 -10.58 0.66
C ILE A 88 -0.11 -9.34 1.58
N SER A 89 -0.46 -9.43 2.86
CA SER A 89 -0.35 -8.29 3.79
C SER A 89 1.08 -8.06 4.27
N LEU A 90 1.41 -6.81 4.60
CA LEU A 90 2.70 -6.50 5.23
C LEU A 90 2.89 -7.28 6.56
N HIS A 91 1.80 -7.57 7.26
CA HIS A 91 1.81 -8.33 8.51
C HIS A 91 2.14 -9.81 8.30
N SER A 92 1.55 -10.48 7.29
CA SER A 92 1.89 -11.88 6.99
C SER A 92 3.34 -12.02 6.55
N HIS A 93 3.84 -11.09 5.73
CA HIS A 93 5.26 -11.05 5.37
C HIS A 93 6.18 -10.76 6.56
N ALA A 94 5.80 -9.88 7.49
CA ALA A 94 6.60 -9.63 8.70
C ALA A 94 6.69 -10.85 9.62
N VAL A 95 5.59 -11.60 9.77
CA VAL A 95 5.59 -12.88 10.52
C VAL A 95 6.46 -13.92 9.84
N GLN A 96 6.35 -14.07 8.52
CA GLN A 96 7.22 -14.98 7.75
C GLN A 96 8.70 -14.60 7.89
N TYR A 97 9.04 -13.32 7.68
CA TYR A 97 10.40 -12.80 7.80
C TYR A 97 10.98 -12.98 9.21
N PHE A 98 10.16 -12.82 10.25
CA PHE A 98 10.54 -13.14 11.63
C PHE A 98 10.86 -14.63 11.83
N HIS A 99 10.07 -15.53 11.25
CA HIS A 99 10.34 -16.98 11.34
C HIS A 99 11.61 -17.38 10.56
N GLU A 100 11.84 -16.80 9.39
CA GLU A 100 13.02 -17.04 8.56
C GLU A 100 14.31 -16.51 9.23
N ASN A 101 14.22 -15.38 9.94
CA ASN A 101 15.37 -14.68 10.54
C ASN A 101 15.30 -14.68 12.08
N LYS A 102 14.72 -15.72 12.71
CA LYS A 102 14.43 -15.74 14.16
C LYS A 102 15.65 -15.45 15.05
N GLY A 103 16.85 -15.80 14.60
CA GLY A 103 18.11 -15.48 15.30
C GLY A 103 18.39 -13.99 15.48
N ASP A 104 18.05 -13.15 14.49
CA ASP A 104 18.27 -11.69 14.54
C ASP A 104 17.25 -10.95 15.43
N PHE A 105 16.21 -11.67 15.85
CA PHE A 105 15.06 -11.19 16.62
C PHE A 105 14.82 -12.03 17.89
N GLN A 106 15.87 -12.60 18.49
CA GLN A 106 15.76 -13.43 19.69
C GLN A 106 15.03 -12.71 20.84
N ALA A 107 15.35 -11.45 21.12
CA ALA A 107 14.66 -10.65 22.15
C ALA A 107 13.14 -10.53 21.89
N LEU A 108 12.72 -10.41 20.62
CA LEU A 108 11.30 -10.40 20.25
C LEU A 108 10.64 -11.77 20.48
N ALA A 109 11.36 -12.86 20.22
CA ALA A 109 10.87 -14.21 20.51
C ALA A 109 10.66 -14.43 22.00
N GLU A 110 11.60 -13.99 22.84
CA GLU A 110 11.51 -14.07 24.30
C GLU A 110 10.33 -13.23 24.83
N LEU A 111 10.15 -11.99 24.34
CA LEU A 111 8.99 -11.14 24.67
C LEU A 111 7.66 -11.76 24.25
N LEU A 112 7.59 -12.45 23.10
CA LEU A 112 6.40 -13.18 22.66
C LEU A 112 6.10 -14.40 23.54
N GLU A 113 7.12 -15.13 24.00
CA GLU A 113 6.96 -16.26 24.91
C GLU A 113 6.54 -15.83 26.33
N MET A 114 6.98 -14.66 26.80
CA MET A 114 6.48 -14.05 28.04
C MET A 114 5.02 -13.59 27.88
N ALA A 115 4.72 -12.84 26.81
CA ALA A 115 3.35 -12.36 26.52
C ALA A 115 2.31 -13.48 26.31
N ALA A 116 2.75 -14.69 25.97
CA ALA A 116 1.89 -15.87 25.86
C ALA A 116 1.56 -16.51 27.22
N LYS A 117 2.36 -16.27 28.27
CA LYS A 117 2.20 -16.84 29.62
C LYS A 117 1.55 -15.84 30.57
N GLU A 118 1.93 -14.57 30.48
CA GLU A 118 1.50 -13.50 31.38
C GLU A 118 1.40 -12.15 30.67
N LYS A 119 0.82 -11.16 31.36
CA LYS A 119 0.72 -9.81 30.83
C LYS A 119 2.06 -9.09 30.99
N LEU A 120 2.65 -8.63 29.89
CA LEU A 120 3.83 -7.76 29.91
C LEU A 120 3.60 -6.51 30.76
N ASP A 121 4.65 -6.10 31.48
CA ASP A 121 4.73 -4.82 32.17
C ASP A 121 5.01 -3.66 31.19
N ASP A 122 4.94 -2.43 31.67
CA ASP A 122 5.03 -1.25 30.79
C ASP A 122 6.41 -1.12 30.12
N ASP A 123 7.49 -1.52 30.79
CA ASP A 123 8.85 -1.51 30.23
C ASP A 123 9.00 -2.58 29.13
N SER A 124 8.54 -3.81 29.36
CA SER A 124 8.54 -4.85 28.31
C SER A 124 7.59 -4.51 27.14
N LEU A 125 6.50 -3.77 27.39
CA LEU A 125 5.63 -3.25 26.32
C LEU A 125 6.32 -2.19 25.46
N VAL A 126 7.17 -1.35 26.05
CA VAL A 126 8.02 -0.40 25.29
C VAL A 126 9.04 -1.17 24.45
N GLU A 127 9.76 -2.12 25.04
CA GLU A 127 10.76 -2.90 24.31
C GLU A 127 10.13 -3.78 23.21
N PHE A 128 8.97 -4.39 23.46
CA PHE A 128 8.20 -5.11 22.45
C PHE A 128 7.87 -4.22 21.24
N ARG A 129 7.42 -2.98 21.47
CA ARG A 129 7.17 -2.02 20.37
C ARG A 129 8.45 -1.67 19.61
N THR A 130 9.57 -1.49 20.31
CA THR A 130 10.89 -1.24 19.69
C THR A 130 11.32 -2.40 18.79
N GLN A 131 11.24 -3.63 19.28
CA GLN A 131 11.60 -4.84 18.53
C GLN A 131 10.66 -5.09 17.34
N VAL A 132 9.35 -4.86 17.50
CA VAL A 132 8.39 -4.91 16.38
C VAL A 132 8.71 -3.84 15.32
N ASN A 133 9.01 -2.60 15.72
CA ASN A 133 9.42 -1.55 14.79
C ASN A 133 10.74 -1.89 14.05
N LYS A 134 11.70 -2.53 14.74
CA LYS A 134 12.93 -3.05 14.12
C LYS A 134 12.61 -4.12 13.06
N LEU A 135 11.75 -5.09 13.39
CA LEU A 135 11.31 -6.14 12.46
C LEU A 135 10.72 -5.55 11.16
N TYR A 136 9.77 -4.62 11.25
CA TYR A 136 9.21 -3.95 10.07
C TYR A 136 10.26 -3.10 9.33
N SER A 137 11.17 -2.44 10.06
CA SER A 137 12.24 -1.65 9.45
C SER A 137 13.16 -2.51 8.59
N ASP A 138 13.59 -3.65 9.11
CA ASP A 138 14.54 -4.54 8.43
C ASP A 138 13.88 -5.31 7.29
N LEU A 139 12.62 -5.73 7.46
CA LEU A 139 11.78 -6.22 6.36
C LEU A 139 11.72 -5.20 5.21
N ILE A 140 11.35 -3.94 5.49
CA ILE A 140 11.18 -2.91 4.44
C ILE A 140 12.52 -2.58 3.75
N LYS A 141 13.63 -2.52 4.49
CA LYS A 141 14.98 -2.35 3.91
C LYS A 141 15.31 -3.49 2.96
N GLY A 142 15.06 -4.73 3.34
CA GLY A 142 15.34 -5.93 2.55
C GLY A 142 14.39 -6.14 1.37
N PHE A 143 13.13 -5.71 1.51
CA PHE A 143 12.04 -6.07 0.61
C PHE A 143 12.29 -5.70 -0.86
N ALA A 144 12.25 -6.72 -1.72
CA ALA A 144 12.40 -6.60 -3.17
C ALA A 144 11.07 -6.94 -3.84
N GLY A 145 10.24 -5.93 -4.11
CA GLY A 145 8.93 -6.10 -4.72
C GLY A 145 8.09 -4.83 -4.68
N THR A 146 6.77 -5.00 -4.73
CA THR A 146 5.80 -3.90 -4.77
C THR A 146 5.18 -3.64 -3.39
N ILE A 147 5.30 -2.42 -2.88
CA ILE A 147 4.59 -1.95 -1.69
C ILE A 147 3.37 -1.12 -2.12
N VAL A 148 2.17 -1.58 -1.79
CA VAL A 148 0.94 -0.81 -1.95
C VAL A 148 0.64 -0.08 -0.65
N THR A 149 0.43 1.23 -0.71
CA THR A 149 0.32 2.12 0.45
C THR A 149 -0.60 3.31 0.13
N THR A 150 -0.64 4.32 1.01
CA THR A 150 -1.35 5.59 0.77
C THR A 150 -0.35 6.73 0.61
N PRO A 151 -0.72 7.84 -0.07
CA PRO A 151 0.13 9.02 -0.17
C PRO A 151 0.70 9.49 1.18
N VAL A 152 -0.14 9.47 2.22
CA VAL A 152 0.22 9.91 3.58
C VAL A 152 1.23 8.94 4.22
N ALA A 153 1.01 7.63 4.12
CA ALA A 153 1.94 6.64 4.69
C ALA A 153 3.32 6.66 3.97
N ALA A 154 3.32 6.75 2.64
CA ALA A 154 4.54 6.97 1.86
C ALA A 154 5.24 8.32 2.17
N SER A 155 4.50 9.29 2.71
CA SER A 155 5.05 10.59 3.11
C SER A 155 5.75 10.59 4.49
N THR A 156 5.70 9.48 5.23
CA THR A 156 6.37 9.40 6.53
C THR A 156 7.90 9.34 6.37
N HIS A 157 8.63 10.05 7.24
CA HIS A 157 10.10 10.03 7.24
C HIS A 157 10.65 8.61 7.33
N HIS A 158 10.09 7.80 8.24
CA HIS A 158 10.46 6.41 8.47
C HIS A 158 10.40 5.58 7.18
N PHE A 159 9.29 5.62 6.44
CA PHE A 159 9.16 4.89 5.17
C PHE A 159 10.22 5.32 4.15
N ARG A 160 10.39 6.63 3.96
CA ARG A 160 11.34 7.22 2.99
C ARG A 160 12.80 6.87 3.27
N THR A 161 13.18 6.71 4.53
CA THR A 161 14.55 6.31 4.91
C THR A 161 14.81 4.81 4.78
N LEU A 162 13.75 4.00 4.77
CA LEU A 162 13.85 2.53 4.72
C LEU A 162 13.64 1.98 3.31
N PHE A 163 12.78 2.61 2.52
CA PHE A 163 12.40 2.17 1.18
C PHE A 163 12.75 3.22 0.13
N ALA A 164 13.74 2.89 -0.69
CA ALA A 164 14.06 3.60 -1.93
C ALA A 164 13.45 2.83 -3.11
N PRO A 165 12.25 3.22 -3.61
CA PRO A 165 11.65 2.60 -4.79
C PRO A 165 12.37 3.06 -6.06
N ASP A 166 12.59 2.15 -7.01
CA ASP A 166 13.05 2.54 -8.35
C ASP A 166 11.90 3.20 -9.15
N VAL A 167 10.66 2.77 -8.90
CA VAL A 167 9.44 3.24 -9.59
C VAL A 167 8.32 3.56 -8.60
N VAL A 168 7.70 4.72 -8.74
CA VAL A 168 6.45 5.07 -8.02
C VAL A 168 5.30 5.19 -9.02
N ILE A 169 4.22 4.45 -8.75
CA ILE A 169 2.97 4.49 -9.52
C ILE A 169 1.91 5.13 -8.62
N THR A 170 1.27 6.19 -9.09
CA THR A 170 0.16 6.83 -8.38
C THR A 170 -1.14 6.46 -9.07
N ASP A 171 -2.02 5.75 -8.35
CA ASP A 171 -3.37 5.44 -8.79
C ASP A 171 -4.33 6.56 -8.36
N GLU A 172 -5.42 6.76 -9.11
CA GLU A 172 -6.33 7.90 -8.99
C GLU A 172 -5.56 9.24 -8.84
N ALA A 173 -4.73 9.62 -9.82
CA ALA A 173 -3.95 10.85 -9.75
C ALA A 173 -4.83 12.13 -9.82
N GLU A 174 -5.98 12.07 -10.48
CA GLU A 174 -6.91 13.19 -10.67
C GLU A 174 -7.31 13.94 -9.36
N PRO A 175 -7.76 13.27 -8.26
CA PRO A 175 -8.07 13.96 -7.00
C PRO A 175 -6.85 14.49 -6.22
N LEU A 176 -5.61 14.15 -6.61
CA LEU A 176 -4.41 14.67 -5.95
C LEU A 176 -4.07 16.06 -6.51
N ARG A 177 -4.13 17.07 -5.64
CA ARG A 177 -3.58 18.40 -5.94
C ARG A 177 -2.11 18.27 -6.35
N GLU A 178 -1.63 19.11 -7.25
CA GLU A 178 -0.24 19.09 -7.76
C GLU A 178 0.81 19.03 -6.64
N LEU A 179 0.61 19.79 -5.56
CA LEU A 179 1.46 19.75 -4.37
C LEU A 179 1.54 18.36 -3.71
N SER A 180 0.46 17.58 -3.75
CA SER A 180 0.42 16.22 -3.21
C SER A 180 1.09 15.19 -4.12
N SER A 181 1.10 15.39 -5.44
CA SER A 181 1.84 14.51 -6.36
C SER A 181 3.35 14.77 -6.30
N LEU A 182 3.77 16.03 -6.13
CA LEU A 182 5.17 16.44 -5.88
C LEU A 182 5.80 15.78 -4.65
N VAL A 183 5.00 15.42 -3.64
CA VAL A 183 5.48 14.70 -2.44
C VAL A 183 6.14 13.37 -2.79
N PHE A 184 5.71 12.69 -3.85
CA PHE A 184 6.32 11.42 -4.27
C PHE A 184 7.69 11.64 -4.92
N GLN A 185 7.76 12.56 -5.88
CA GLN A 185 8.99 12.84 -6.64
C GLN A 185 10.11 13.34 -5.72
N ILE A 186 9.83 14.35 -4.89
CA ILE A 186 10.84 15.02 -4.06
C ILE A 186 11.39 14.10 -2.97
N PHE A 187 10.50 13.33 -2.31
CA PHE A 187 10.87 12.64 -1.07
C PHE A 187 11.16 11.15 -1.21
N LEU A 188 10.63 10.45 -2.21
CA LEU A 188 11.01 9.06 -2.49
C LEU A 188 12.20 8.97 -3.46
N ARG A 189 12.47 10.04 -4.21
CA ARG A 189 13.55 10.15 -5.22
C ARG A 189 13.67 8.92 -6.15
N PRO A 190 12.56 8.44 -6.75
CA PRO A 190 12.61 7.28 -7.62
C PRO A 190 13.31 7.59 -8.95
N GLU A 191 13.77 6.55 -9.64
CA GLU A 191 14.30 6.69 -11.01
C GLU A 191 13.20 7.02 -12.03
N SER A 192 11.94 6.67 -11.73
CA SER A 192 10.78 6.99 -12.57
C SER A 192 9.48 7.12 -11.79
N VAL A 193 8.53 7.89 -12.32
CA VAL A 193 7.17 8.06 -11.76
C VAL A 193 6.14 7.90 -12.87
N ALA A 194 5.09 7.13 -12.59
CA ALA A 194 3.91 6.98 -13.45
C ALA A 194 2.65 7.46 -12.72
N PHE A 195 1.75 8.10 -13.48
CA PHE A 195 0.44 8.55 -13.00
C PHE A 195 -0.64 7.84 -13.81
N CYS A 196 -1.53 7.13 -13.13
CA CYS A 196 -2.78 6.65 -13.71
C CYS A 196 -3.85 7.72 -13.51
N TRP A 197 -4.46 8.13 -14.62
CA TRP A 197 -5.57 9.09 -14.69
C TRP A 197 -6.88 8.32 -14.93
#